data_AF-A0A380K1X1-F1
#
_entry.id   AF-A0A380K1X1-F1
#
_cell.length_a   1.000
_cell.length_b   1.000
_cell.length_c   1.000
_cell.angle_alpha   90.00
_cell.angle_beta   90.00
_cell.angle_gamma   90.00
#
_symmetry.space_group_name_H-M   'P 1'
#
loop_
_entity.id
_entity.type
_entity.pdbx_description
1 polymer ?
#
loop_
_entity_poly.entity_id
_entity_poly.type
_entity_poly.pdbx_seq_one_letter_code
_entity_poly.pdbx_strand_id
1 'polypeptide(L)'
;MHDISLQACRQAGFTPSIAYTGKRAENIIDLVSKGMGISLLMAKPISYINTRNLVKLVPVLAHIETEIVICYKKSALLSKAASRFLEFVQR
;
A
#
# COMPACT_ATOMS: atom_id res chain seq x y z
N MET A 1 -5.10 3.78 2.58
CA MET A 1 -5.36 2.76 1.53
C MET A 1 -6.85 2.50 1.41
N HIS A 2 -7.56 2.08 2.46
CA HIS A 2 -8.99 1.78 2.39
C HIS A 2 -9.83 2.88 1.72
N ASP A 3 -9.73 4.13 2.22
CA ASP A 3 -10.51 5.24 1.66
C ASP A 3 -10.13 5.58 0.22
N ILE A 4 -8.83 5.48 -0.10
CA ILE A 4 -8.32 5.67 -1.47
C ILE A 4 -8.94 4.65 -2.41
N SER A 5 -8.96 3.37 -2.02
CA SER A 5 -9.58 2.29 -2.80
C SER A 5 -11.09 2.51 -2.96
N LEU A 6 -11.80 2.89 -1.90
CA LEU A 6 -13.23 3.18 -1.96
C LEU A 6 -13.54 4.36 -2.89
N GLN A 7 -12.76 5.43 -2.81
CA GLN A 7 -12.90 6.57 -3.68
C GLN A 7 -12.65 6.21 -5.15
N ALA A 8 -11.61 5.41 -5.43
CA ALA A 8 -11.31 4.95 -6.78
C ALA A 8 -12.44 4.08 -7.37
N CYS A 9 -13.00 3.15 -6.59
CA CYS A 9 -14.17 2.38 -7.03
C CYS A 9 -15.36 3.29 -7.37
N ARG A 10 -15.65 4.28 -6.51
CA ARG A 10 -16.74 5.25 -6.75
C ARG A 10 -16.50 6.08 -8.01
N GLN A 11 -15.27 6.54 -8.24
CA GLN A 11 -14.89 7.26 -9.46
C GLN A 11 -15.04 6.39 -10.71
N ALA A 12 -14.82 5.07 -10.59
CA ALA A 12 -15.08 4.10 -11.65
C ALA A 12 -16.57 3.70 -11.79
N GLY A 13 -17.47 4.30 -11.00
CA GLY A 13 -18.92 4.12 -11.14
C GLY A 13 -19.52 2.96 -10.34
N PHE A 14 -18.79 2.39 -9.37
CA PHE A 14 -19.32 1.30 -8.54
C PHE A 14 -18.97 1.42 -7.05
N THR A 15 -19.74 0.75 -6.20
CA THR A 15 -19.43 0.61 -4.77
C THR A 15 -19.05 -0.84 -4.48
N PRO A 16 -17.85 -1.12 -3.92
CA PRO A 16 -17.43 -2.49 -3.67
C PRO A 16 -18.21 -3.09 -2.49
N SER A 17 -18.54 -4.38 -2.57
CA SER A 17 -19.00 -5.15 -1.41
C SER A 17 -17.78 -5.63 -0.63
N ILE A 18 -17.62 -5.18 0.61
CA ILE A 18 -16.43 -5.45 1.42
C ILE A 18 -16.70 -6.64 2.33
N ALA A 19 -16.11 -7.80 2.00
CA ALA A 19 -16.19 -9.00 2.83
C ALA A 19 -15.23 -8.95 4.04
N TYR A 20 -14.08 -8.28 3.90
CA TYR A 20 -13.06 -8.22 4.95
C TYR A 20 -12.19 -6.96 4.82
N THR A 21 -11.77 -6.43 5.96
CA THR A 21 -10.73 -5.38 6.07
C THR A 21 -9.72 -5.78 7.12
N GLY A 22 -8.43 -5.65 6.82
CA GLY A 22 -7.36 -5.97 7.76
C GLY A 22 -6.11 -5.12 7.55
N LYS A 23 -5.26 -5.03 8.57
CA LYS A 23 -3.99 -4.30 8.52
C LYS A 23 -2.79 -5.16 8.08
N ARG A 24 -2.94 -6.49 8.12
CA ARG A 24 -1.88 -7.45 7.81
C ARG A 24 -2.11 -8.05 6.44
N ALA A 25 -1.19 -7.78 5.51
CA ALA A 25 -1.31 -8.24 4.14
C ALA A 25 -1.22 -9.78 4.03
N GLU A 26 -0.49 -10.44 4.92
CA GLU A 26 -0.37 -11.90 4.97
C GLU A 26 -1.74 -12.57 5.15
N ASN A 27 -2.56 -12.05 6.06
CA ASN A 27 -3.89 -12.58 6.31
C ASN A 27 -4.79 -12.38 5.09
N ILE A 28 -4.70 -11.23 4.44
CA ILE A 28 -5.47 -10.93 3.23
C ILE A 28 -5.08 -11.89 2.10
N ILE A 29 -3.78 -12.13 1.90
CA ILE A 29 -3.27 -13.10 0.90
C ILE A 29 -3.80 -14.49 1.19
N ASP A 30 -3.73 -14.94 2.45
CA ASP A 30 -4.22 -16.27 2.84
C ASP A 30 -5.72 -16.43 2.52
N LEU A 31 -6.55 -15.44 2.88
CA LEU A 31 -7.98 -15.44 2.60
C LEU A 31 -8.29 -15.43 1.09
N VAL A 32 -7.56 -14.63 0.30
CA VAL A 32 -7.69 -14.61 -1.17
C VAL A 32 -7.27 -15.94 -1.77
N SER A 33 -6.15 -16.53 -1.30
CA SER A 33 -5.66 -17.83 -1.78
C SER A 33 -6.63 -18.97 -1.51
N LYS A 34 -7.50 -18.81 -0.51
CA LYS A 34 -8.59 -19.74 -0.13
C LYS A 34 -9.93 -19.44 -0.80
N GLY A 35 -9.98 -18.49 -1.75
CA GLY A 35 -11.17 -18.21 -2.54
C GLY A 35 -12.17 -17.23 -1.93
N MET A 36 -11.79 -16.45 -0.91
CA MET A 36 -12.68 -15.43 -0.34
C MET A 36 -13.07 -14.32 -1.35
N GLY A 37 -12.24 -14.10 -2.37
CA GLY A 37 -12.48 -13.09 -3.40
C GLY A 37 -11.19 -12.44 -3.88
N ILE A 38 -11.25 -11.13 -4.15
CA ILE A 38 -10.10 -10.31 -4.57
C ILE A 38 -9.80 -9.23 -3.53
N SER A 39 -8.57 -8.71 -3.53
CA SER A 39 -8.17 -7.60 -2.66
C SER A 39 -7.35 -6.56 -3.41
N LEU A 40 -7.48 -5.31 -3.01
CA LEU A 40 -6.62 -4.20 -3.43
C LEU A 40 -5.49 -4.02 -2.40
N LEU A 41 -4.24 -4.04 -2.87
CA LEU A 41 -3.02 -3.91 -2.04
C LEU A 41 -1.97 -3.08 -2.79
N MET A 42 -1.03 -2.48 -2.06
CA MET A 42 0.09 -1.76 -2.69
C MET A 42 1.07 -2.77 -3.33
N ALA A 43 1.49 -2.49 -4.56
CA ALA A 43 2.37 -3.34 -5.34
C ALA A 43 3.74 -3.61 -4.69
N LYS A 44 4.36 -2.58 -4.09
CA LYS A 44 5.70 -2.70 -3.51
C LYS A 44 5.74 -3.55 -2.22
N PRO A 45 4.87 -3.33 -1.21
CA PRO A 45 4.82 -4.23 -0.05
C PRO A 45 4.45 -5.68 -0.44
N ILE A 46 3.49 -5.87 -1.35
CA ILE A 46 3.01 -7.22 -1.67
C ILE A 46 4.07 -8.08 -2.37
N SER A 47 4.99 -7.48 -3.13
CA SER A 47 6.08 -8.24 -3.79
C SER A 47 7.03 -8.89 -2.79
N TYR A 48 7.19 -8.33 -1.58
CA TYR A 48 8.02 -8.93 -0.53
C TYR A 48 7.25 -9.92 0.36
N ILE A 49 5.92 -9.92 0.31
CA ILE A 49 5.07 -10.75 1.16
C ILE A 49 4.56 -11.98 0.41
N ASN A 50 4.18 -11.85 -0.87
CA ASN A 50 3.71 -12.96 -1.71
C ASN A 50 4.87 -13.82 -2.27
N THR A 51 5.88 -14.13 -1.45
CA THR A 51 7.10 -14.83 -1.87
C THR A 51 6.83 -16.26 -2.35
N ARG A 52 5.76 -16.88 -1.86
CA ARG A 52 5.32 -18.22 -2.27
C ARG A 52 4.35 -18.22 -3.45
N ASN A 53 4.07 -17.06 -4.06
CA ASN A 53 3.13 -16.92 -5.18
C ASN A 53 1.74 -17.53 -4.90
N LEU A 54 1.24 -17.37 -3.67
CA LEU A 54 -0.05 -17.93 -3.24
C LEU A 54 -1.24 -17.30 -3.98
N VAL A 55 -1.05 -16.08 -4.48
CA VAL A 55 -2.05 -15.34 -5.25
C VAL A 55 -1.42 -14.76 -6.51
N LYS A 56 -2.24 -14.55 -7.53
CA LYS A 56 -1.85 -13.81 -8.74
C LYS A 56 -1.93 -12.31 -8.47
N LEU A 57 -0.89 -11.58 -8.85
CA LEU A 57 -0.87 -10.12 -8.77
C LEU A 57 -1.33 -9.56 -10.12
N VAL A 58 -2.39 -8.77 -10.10
CA VAL A 58 -2.94 -8.12 -11.29
C VAL A 58 -2.79 -6.60 -11.12
N PRO A 59 -2.13 -5.91 -12.07
CA PRO A 59 -1.99 -4.46 -11.99
C PRO A 59 -3.34 -3.77 -12.21
N VAL A 60 -3.61 -2.73 -11.43
CA VAL A 60 -4.78 -1.85 -11.62
C VAL A 60 -4.39 -0.71 -12.56
N LEU A 61 -5.22 -0.48 -13.58
CA LEU A 61 -5.05 0.57 -14.59
C LEU A 61 -6.29 1.48 -14.62
N ALA A 62 -6.18 2.81 -14.60
CA ALA A 62 -4.97 3.61 -14.39
C ALA A 62 -4.36 3.44 -12.99
N HIS A 63 -3.05 3.67 -12.85
CA HIS A 63 -2.36 3.48 -11.58
C HIS A 63 -2.80 4.49 -10.52
N ILE A 64 -2.92 4.01 -9.28
CA ILE A 64 -3.15 4.82 -8.10
C ILE A 64 -1.90 4.71 -7.24
N GLU A 65 -1.21 5.83 -7.09
CA GLU A 65 0.09 5.87 -6.42
C GLU A 65 -0.01 6.59 -5.08
N THR A 66 0.89 6.23 -4.17
CA THR A 66 1.06 6.93 -2.90
C THR A 66 2.52 7.27 -2.73
N GLU A 67 2.80 8.49 -2.28
CA GLU A 67 4.15 8.94 -1.99
C GLU A 67 4.48 8.66 -0.51
N ILE A 68 5.71 8.19 -0.28
CA ILE A 68 6.27 8.11 1.07
C ILE A 68 7.16 9.34 1.24
N VAL A 69 6.78 10.22 2.16
CA VAL A 69 7.49 11.46 2.43
C VAL A 69 8.11 11.45 3.83
N ILE A 70 9.27 12.09 3.97
CA ILE A 70 9.87 12.36 5.28
C ILE A 70 9.50 13.77 5.70
N CYS A 71 8.84 13.89 6.85
CA CYS A 71 8.40 15.17 7.40
C CYS A 71 9.14 15.49 8.70
N TYR A 72 9.56 16.74 8.85
CA TYR A 72 10.12 17.29 10.09
C TYR A 72 9.64 18.73 10.28
N LYS A 73 9.68 19.23 11.53
CA LYS A 73 9.26 20.61 11.83
C LYS A 73 10.18 21.59 11.11
N LYS A 74 9.60 22.61 10.48
CA LYS A 74 10.35 23.65 9.73
C LYS A 74 11.45 24.32 10.58
N SER A 75 11.24 24.47 11.89
CA SER A 75 12.18 25.08 12.83
C SER A 75 13.01 24.08 13.63
N ALA A 76 12.92 22.78 13.34
CA ALA A 76 13.74 21.79 14.05
C ALA A 76 15.20 21.92 13.64
N LEU A 77 16.08 22.10 14.63
CA LEU A 77 17.51 21.90 14.43
C LEU A 77 17.75 20.39 14.28
N LEU A 78 18.10 19.98 13.07
CA LEU A 78 18.40 18.57 12.79
C LEU A 78 19.76 18.19 13.40
N SER A 79 19.81 17.04 14.06
CA SER A 79 21.08 16.47 14.49
C SER A 79 21.92 16.09 13.27
N LYS A 80 23.25 15.97 13.44
CA LYS A 80 24.13 15.49 12.38
C LYS A 80 23.66 14.15 11.80
N ALA A 81 23.21 13.23 12.65
CA ALA A 81 22.68 11.93 12.22
C ALA A 81 21.40 12.08 11.38
N ALA A 82 20.46 12.95 11.80
CA ALA A 82 19.23 13.19 11.06
C ALA A 82 19.50 13.82 9.69
N SER A 83 20.39 14.81 9.61
CA SER A 83 20.78 15.43 8.32
C SER A 83 21.42 14.42 7.37
N ARG A 84 22.35 13.59 7.88
CA ARG A 84 22.98 12.52 7.08
C ARG A 84 21.98 11.47 6.62
N PHE A 85 20.99 11.12 7.44
CA PHE A 85 19.92 10.22 7.03
C PHE A 85 19.07 10.82 5.92
N LEU A 86 18.69 12.11 6.00
CA LEU A 86 17.96 12.79 4.92
C LEU A 86 18.76 12.83 3.62
N GLU A 87 20.05 13.16 3.67
CA GLU A 87 20.95 13.10 2.51
C GLU A 87 21.00 11.70 1.87
N PHE A 88 20.96 10.65 2.70
CA PHE A 88 20.98 9.27 2.23
C PHE A 88 19.67 8.87 1.54
N VAL A 89 18.51 9.22 2.12
CA VAL A 89 17.19 8.79 1.60
C VAL A 89 16.72 9.64 0.40
N GLN A 90 17.25 10.86 0.22
CA GLN A 90 16.95 11.72 -0.93
C GLN A 90 17.77 11.39 -2.19
N ARG A 91 18.74 10.47 -2.12
CA ARG A 91 19.46 9.93 -3.28
C ARG A 91 18.68 8.78 -3.92
#